data_AF-A0AAD5W3E6-F1
#
_entry.id   AF-A0AAD5W3E6-F1
#
_cell.length_a   1.000
_cell.length_b   1.000
_cell.length_c   1.000
_cell.angle_alpha   90.00
_cell.angle_beta   90.00
_cell.angle_gamma   90.00
#
_symmetry.space_group_name_H-M   'P 1'
#
loop_
_entity.id
_entity.type
_entity.pdbx_description
1 polymer ?
#
loop_
_entity_poly.entity_id
_entity_poly.type
_entity_poly.pdbx_seq_one_letter_code
_entity_poly.pdbx_strand_id
1 'polypeptide(L)'
;MLSHEPLNRQVPPCPDFAMTGTVDQRSAVLPVLEISSIGEFELRPPRGHHERLATLRQLISHDIPCILWGADALTYAHKIPSSLNEQRILVPDELLDQASAVLQEGCYIPASWDPQCLDLDYSPNAGKPFYLRGIRLKHRDIPEDEPYLLEPLPAHILLLPQSYFGLDVQSKERFQSIVPPFDVSNVNILAPKYHTFLEGLIECLFNPPITPHAIGEVSIITDIGNLIESRVEYPDDDLPRPAEILPEEKQILEELQTEEARWYLGMWFHERRGVGHKDIKDYKRRKTSAMYVPYLYLVGFSPNTF
;
A
#
# COMPACT_ATOMS: atom_id res chain seq x y z
N MET A 1 -52.45 -7.93 -44.99
CA MET A 1 -51.53 -6.99 -45.66
C MET A 1 -51.77 -5.62 -45.07
N LEU A 2 -51.01 -5.28 -44.04
CA LEU A 2 -50.99 -3.95 -43.42
C LEU A 2 -49.52 -3.61 -43.22
N SER A 3 -49.14 -2.48 -43.81
CA SER A 3 -47.79 -1.92 -43.90
C SER A 3 -47.35 -1.31 -42.57
N HIS A 4 -46.12 -1.64 -42.17
CA HIS A 4 -45.40 -1.04 -41.05
C HIS A 4 -44.80 0.32 -41.47
N GLU A 5 -45.12 1.37 -40.71
CA GLU A 5 -44.29 2.58 -40.61
C GLU A 5 -43.38 2.49 -39.38
N PRO A 6 -42.11 2.94 -39.43
CA PRO A 6 -41.23 2.96 -38.28
C PRO A 6 -41.37 4.26 -37.46
N LEU A 7 -41.50 4.11 -36.15
CA LEU A 7 -41.54 5.21 -35.18
C LEU A 7 -40.14 5.82 -35.02
N ASN A 8 -39.95 7.00 -35.61
CA ASN A 8 -38.75 7.83 -35.49
C ASN A 8 -38.72 8.49 -34.09
N ARG A 9 -37.94 7.96 -33.15
CA ARG A 9 -37.72 8.62 -31.84
C ARG A 9 -36.70 9.73 -31.99
N GLN A 10 -37.20 10.97 -32.05
CA GLN A 10 -36.40 12.18 -31.87
C GLN A 10 -35.78 12.18 -30.47
N VAL A 11 -34.46 12.24 -30.41
CA VAL A 11 -33.68 12.51 -29.19
C VAL A 11 -33.78 14.02 -28.93
N PRO A 12 -34.20 14.47 -27.73
CA PRO A 12 -34.21 15.90 -27.43
C PRO A 12 -32.77 16.42 -27.28
N PRO A 13 -32.48 17.66 -27.72
CA PRO A 13 -31.14 18.23 -27.57
C PRO A 13 -30.82 18.49 -26.09
N CYS A 14 -29.57 18.22 -25.72
CA CYS A 14 -29.00 18.60 -24.42
C CYS A 14 -29.08 20.12 -24.22
N PRO A 15 -29.42 20.62 -23.02
CA PRO A 15 -29.34 22.04 -22.75
C PRO A 15 -27.87 22.46 -22.56
N ASP A 16 -27.46 23.48 -23.29
CA ASP A 16 -26.22 24.22 -23.09
C ASP A 16 -26.22 24.85 -21.69
N PHE A 17 -25.36 24.35 -20.80
CA PHE A 17 -25.07 25.00 -19.53
C PHE A 17 -23.94 26.02 -19.73
N ALA A 18 -24.33 27.29 -19.84
CA ALA A 18 -23.42 28.42 -19.71
C ALA A 18 -22.91 28.51 -18.26
N MET A 19 -21.65 28.16 -18.04
CA MET A 19 -20.94 28.34 -16.76
C MET A 19 -20.39 29.76 -16.68
N THR A 20 -21.20 30.71 -16.20
CA THR A 20 -20.71 31.94 -15.58
C THR A 20 -21.20 31.96 -14.14
N GLY A 21 -20.39 31.42 -13.25
CA GLY A 21 -20.62 31.45 -11.81
C GLY A 21 -19.35 30.99 -11.09
N THR A 22 -18.68 31.94 -10.46
CA THR A 22 -17.60 31.71 -9.49
C THR A 22 -18.06 30.75 -8.41
N VAL A 23 -17.45 29.56 -8.33
CA VAL A 23 -17.67 28.59 -7.26
C VAL A 23 -16.76 28.94 -6.08
N ASP A 24 -17.40 29.37 -5.01
CA ASP A 24 -16.83 29.59 -3.68
C ASP A 24 -16.43 28.22 -3.10
N GLN A 25 -15.12 27.97 -2.98
CA GLN A 25 -14.57 26.76 -2.36
C GLN A 25 -14.64 26.90 -0.83
N ARG A 26 -15.77 26.51 -0.23
CA ARG A 26 -15.87 26.31 1.22
C ARG A 26 -16.59 25.01 1.56
N SER A 27 -15.85 24.16 2.28
CA SER A 27 -16.30 23.07 3.15
C SER A 27 -17.10 21.93 2.54
N ALA A 28 -16.38 20.90 2.10
CA ALA A 28 -16.76 19.52 2.39
C ALA A 28 -15.69 18.94 3.34
N VAL A 29 -15.84 19.25 4.63
CA VAL A 29 -15.05 18.67 5.71
C VAL A 29 -15.61 17.26 5.93
N LEU A 30 -14.82 16.24 5.60
CA LEU A 30 -15.02 14.88 6.10
C LEU A 30 -14.95 14.93 7.64
N PRO A 31 -15.77 14.16 8.37
CA PRO A 31 -15.73 14.20 9.83
C PRO A 31 -14.37 13.70 10.32
N VAL A 32 -13.55 14.63 10.78
CA VAL A 32 -12.38 14.36 11.62
C VAL A 32 -12.92 13.72 12.89
N LEU A 33 -12.62 12.45 13.11
CA LEU A 33 -12.76 11.85 14.43
C LEU A 33 -11.77 12.58 15.35
N GLU A 34 -12.29 13.45 16.21
CA GLU A 34 -11.52 14.11 17.26
C GLU A 34 -10.89 13.04 18.17
N ILE A 35 -9.60 12.76 17.96
CA ILE A 35 -8.79 11.97 18.87
C ILE A 35 -8.50 12.85 20.09
N SER A 36 -9.36 12.74 21.09
CA SER A 36 -9.17 13.40 22.38
C SER A 36 -8.01 12.74 23.15
N SER A 37 -7.01 13.55 23.48
CA SER A 37 -6.13 13.43 24.66
C SER A 37 -5.36 12.10 24.85
N ILE A 38 -4.07 12.16 24.51
CA ILE A 38 -3.02 11.16 24.72
C ILE A 38 -2.86 10.86 26.23
N GLY A 39 -3.56 9.83 26.70
CA GLY A 39 -3.07 9.00 27.79
C GLY A 39 -2.22 7.90 27.18
N GLU A 40 -1.11 7.52 27.83
CA GLU A 40 -0.29 6.36 27.46
C GLU A 40 -1.19 5.15 27.19
N PHE A 41 -1.49 4.88 25.90
CA PHE A 41 -2.03 3.61 25.47
C PHE A 41 -0.88 2.61 25.61
N GLU A 42 -0.69 2.12 26.83
CA GLU A 42 -0.03 0.86 27.07
C GLU A 42 -0.81 -0.14 26.20
N LEU A 43 -0.25 -0.45 25.01
CA LEU A 43 -0.70 -1.51 24.10
C LEU A 43 -0.53 -2.85 24.83
N ARG A 44 -1.29 -3.06 25.91
CA ARG A 44 -1.65 -4.41 26.33
C ARG A 44 -2.31 -5.00 25.11
N PRO A 45 -1.80 -6.10 24.53
CA PRO A 45 -2.50 -6.72 23.42
C PRO A 45 -3.91 -7.01 23.93
N PRO A 46 -4.96 -6.37 23.40
CA PRO A 46 -6.32 -6.82 23.62
C PRO A 46 -6.30 -8.32 23.35
N ARG A 47 -6.92 -9.13 24.21
CA ARG A 47 -6.94 -10.59 24.09
C ARG A 47 -7.20 -11.08 22.65
N GLY A 48 -7.91 -10.28 21.86
CA GLY A 48 -8.19 -10.57 20.46
C GLY A 48 -7.06 -10.45 19.45
N HIS A 49 -5.96 -9.75 19.75
CA HIS A 49 -4.81 -9.63 18.83
C HIS A 49 -4.17 -10.99 18.50
N HIS A 50 -4.25 -11.96 19.43
CA HIS A 50 -3.77 -13.31 19.18
C HIS A 50 -4.63 -14.06 18.14
N GLU A 51 -5.95 -13.91 18.22
CA GLU A 51 -6.90 -14.57 17.32
C GLU A 51 -6.77 -14.03 15.90
N ARG A 52 -6.53 -12.72 15.75
CA ARG A 52 -6.34 -12.09 14.44
C ARG A 52 -5.20 -12.70 13.62
N LEU A 53 -4.19 -13.26 14.28
CA LEU A 53 -3.01 -13.87 13.65
C LEU A 53 -3.17 -15.37 13.33
N ALA A 54 -4.36 -15.95 13.51
CA ALA A 54 -4.62 -17.38 13.31
C ALA A 54 -4.32 -17.87 11.89
N THR A 55 -4.61 -17.04 10.90
CA THR A 55 -4.42 -17.29 9.47
C THR A 55 -2.94 -17.42 9.11
N LEU A 56 -2.08 -16.54 9.64
CA LEU A 56 -0.63 -16.65 9.47
C LEU A 56 -0.10 -17.93 10.12
N ARG A 57 -0.58 -18.28 11.32
CA ARG A 57 -0.21 -19.57 11.96
C ARG A 57 -0.61 -20.76 11.10
N GLN A 58 -1.79 -20.73 10.49
CA GLN A 58 -2.27 -21.78 9.60
C GLN A 58 -1.42 -21.90 8.33
N LEU A 59 -1.00 -20.79 7.72
CA LEU A 59 -0.09 -20.82 6.57
C LEU A 59 1.28 -21.39 6.97
N ILE A 60 1.83 -20.93 8.10
CA ILE A 60 3.12 -21.40 8.62
C ILE A 60 3.07 -22.91 8.94
N SER A 61 1.96 -23.42 9.48
CA SER A 61 1.83 -24.85 9.78
C SER A 61 1.75 -25.74 8.53
N HIS A 62 1.52 -25.13 7.35
CA HIS A 62 1.55 -25.79 6.04
C HIS A 62 2.84 -25.49 5.27
N ASP A 63 3.88 -25.02 5.97
CA ASP A 63 5.17 -24.66 5.39
C ASP A 63 5.08 -23.60 4.28
N ILE A 64 4.07 -22.74 4.31
CA ILE A 64 3.92 -21.61 3.38
C ILE A 64 4.62 -20.39 4.00
N PRO A 65 5.74 -19.92 3.42
CA PRO A 65 6.39 -18.69 3.86
C PRO A 65 5.42 -17.51 3.70
N CYS A 66 5.27 -16.70 4.76
CA CYS A 66 4.39 -15.55 4.71
C CYS A 66 4.86 -14.44 5.67
N ILE A 67 4.52 -13.20 5.34
CA ILE A 67 4.86 -12.00 6.12
C ILE A 67 3.59 -11.21 6.41
N LEU A 68 3.43 -10.78 7.66
CA LEU A 68 2.38 -9.84 8.06
C LEU A 68 2.63 -8.48 7.41
N TRP A 69 1.61 -7.90 6.76
CA TRP A 69 1.75 -6.68 5.97
C TRP A 69 0.63 -5.67 6.21
N GLY A 70 0.80 -4.45 5.71
CA GLY A 70 -0.21 -3.38 5.76
C GLY A 70 -0.52 -2.89 7.17
N ALA A 71 -1.80 -2.57 7.42
CA ALA A 71 -2.28 -1.99 8.69
C ALA A 71 -1.95 -2.85 9.92
N ASP A 72 -2.01 -4.18 9.80
CA ASP A 72 -1.61 -5.10 10.86
C ASP A 72 -0.12 -4.97 11.19
N ALA A 73 0.76 -4.84 10.18
CA ALA A 73 2.19 -4.64 10.39
C ALA A 73 2.49 -3.26 11.01
N LEU A 74 1.82 -2.19 10.53
CA LEU A 74 1.89 -0.86 11.13
C LEU A 74 1.54 -0.90 12.62
N THR A 75 0.43 -1.55 12.96
CA THR A 75 -0.07 -1.61 14.34
C THR A 75 0.81 -2.49 15.22
N TYR A 76 1.14 -3.70 14.77
CA TYR A 76 1.74 -4.73 15.64
C TYR A 76 3.26 -4.66 15.69
N ALA A 77 3.91 -4.31 14.58
CA ALA A 77 5.37 -4.25 14.51
C ALA A 77 5.91 -2.82 14.72
N HIS A 78 5.14 -1.80 14.31
CA HIS A 78 5.58 -0.41 14.38
C HIS A 78 4.81 0.44 15.39
N LYS A 79 3.80 -0.13 16.07
CA LYS A 79 2.98 0.55 17.10
C LYS A 79 2.27 1.81 16.57
N ILE A 80 1.94 1.82 15.28
CA ILE A 80 1.22 2.90 14.61
C ILE A 80 -0.27 2.52 14.58
N PRO A 81 -1.16 3.24 15.28
CA PRO A 81 -2.59 2.96 15.21
C PRO A 81 -3.09 2.99 13.77
N SER A 82 -3.82 1.97 13.35
CA SER A 82 -4.37 1.86 11.99
C SER A 82 -5.71 1.13 12.00
N SER A 83 -6.56 1.41 11.02
CA SER A 83 -7.84 0.72 10.86
C SER A 83 -7.62 -0.72 10.39
N LEU A 84 -7.94 -1.70 11.25
CA LEU A 84 -7.69 -3.13 11.05
C LEU A 84 -8.79 -3.83 10.21
N ASN A 85 -9.20 -3.21 9.10
CA ASN A 85 -10.34 -3.66 8.30
C ASN A 85 -10.07 -4.99 7.57
N GLU A 86 -8.92 -5.11 6.92
CA GLU A 86 -8.46 -6.32 6.22
C GLU A 86 -7.06 -6.68 6.68
N GLN A 87 -6.77 -7.98 6.79
CA GLN A 87 -5.42 -8.45 7.08
C GLN A 87 -4.69 -8.72 5.77
N ARG A 88 -3.59 -8.02 5.54
CA ARG A 88 -2.73 -8.21 4.36
C ARG A 88 -1.58 -9.16 4.70
N ILE A 89 -1.36 -10.14 3.83
CA ILE A 89 -0.30 -11.15 4.01
C ILE A 89 0.48 -11.24 2.69
N LEU A 90 1.80 -11.07 2.76
CA LEU A 90 2.67 -11.34 1.61
C LEU A 90 3.01 -12.83 1.57
N VAL A 91 2.98 -13.40 0.38
CA VAL A 91 3.39 -14.79 0.10
C VAL A 91 4.24 -14.85 -1.18
N PRO A 92 5.06 -15.89 -1.38
CA PRO A 92 5.73 -16.11 -2.66
C PRO A 92 4.72 -16.19 -3.79
N ASP A 93 5.06 -15.56 -4.92
CA ASP A 93 4.19 -15.45 -6.09
C ASP A 93 3.64 -16.79 -6.58
N GLU A 94 4.48 -17.82 -6.53
CA GLU A 94 4.19 -19.19 -6.95
C GLU A 94 3.35 -19.99 -5.96
N LEU A 95 3.24 -19.52 -4.70
CA LEU A 95 2.46 -20.17 -3.64
C LEU A 95 1.13 -19.46 -3.38
N LEU A 96 0.78 -18.42 -4.14
CA LEU A 96 -0.40 -17.60 -3.89
C LEU A 96 -1.71 -18.39 -3.90
N ASP A 97 -1.91 -19.24 -4.92
CA ASP A 97 -3.09 -20.10 -5.02
C ASP A 97 -3.11 -21.18 -3.93
N GLN A 98 -1.93 -21.74 -3.59
CA GLN A 98 -1.80 -22.73 -2.52
C GLN A 98 -2.13 -22.12 -1.15
N ALA A 99 -1.65 -20.91 -0.87
CA ALA A 99 -1.96 -20.17 0.36
C ALA A 99 -3.47 -19.91 0.47
N SER A 100 -4.10 -19.52 -0.65
CA SER A 100 -5.56 -19.36 -0.72
C SER A 100 -6.30 -20.68 -0.42
N ALA A 101 -5.85 -21.79 -1.00
CA ALA A 101 -6.47 -23.10 -0.78
C ALA A 101 -6.37 -23.52 0.70
N VAL A 102 -5.20 -23.35 1.34
CA VAL A 102 -5.01 -23.64 2.76
C VAL A 102 -5.96 -22.83 3.64
N LEU A 103 -6.09 -21.52 3.40
CA LEU A 103 -7.01 -20.70 4.19
C LEU A 103 -8.50 -21.07 3.97
N GLN A 104 -8.83 -21.59 2.78
CA GLN A 104 -10.17 -22.07 2.45
C GLN A 104 -10.53 -23.41 3.11
N GLU A 105 -9.55 -24.20 3.55
CA GLU A 105 -9.80 -25.36 4.43
C GLU A 105 -10.31 -24.92 5.81
N GLY A 106 -10.03 -23.67 6.20
CA GLY A 106 -10.50 -23.04 7.42
C GLY A 106 -11.85 -22.34 7.26
N CYS A 107 -11.99 -21.18 7.89
CA CYS A 107 -13.24 -20.41 7.90
C CYS A 107 -13.32 -19.36 6.78
N TYR A 108 -12.42 -19.36 5.81
CA TYR A 108 -12.37 -18.33 4.77
C TYR A 108 -12.89 -18.85 3.43
N ILE A 109 -13.56 -17.99 2.67
CA ILE A 109 -14.07 -18.29 1.33
C ILE A 109 -13.66 -17.20 0.34
N PRO A 110 -13.55 -17.49 -0.97
CA PRO A 110 -13.26 -16.48 -1.98
C PRO A 110 -14.29 -15.34 -1.95
N ALA A 111 -13.82 -14.11 -2.06
CA ALA A 111 -14.65 -12.92 -2.03
C ALA A 111 -14.33 -11.98 -3.20
N SER A 112 -15.33 -11.23 -3.65
CA SER A 112 -15.08 -10.11 -4.56
C SER A 112 -14.28 -9.01 -3.86
N TRP A 113 -13.61 -8.18 -4.64
CA TRP A 113 -12.96 -6.97 -4.15
C TRP A 113 -13.97 -6.00 -3.55
N ASP A 114 -13.53 -5.28 -2.52
CA ASP A 114 -14.29 -4.16 -1.96
C ASP A 114 -14.45 -3.07 -3.05
N PRO A 115 -15.67 -2.60 -3.36
CA PRO A 115 -15.88 -1.51 -4.29
C PRO A 115 -15.05 -0.26 -3.98
N GLN A 116 -14.76 0.02 -2.71
CA GLN A 116 -13.92 1.16 -2.29
C GLN A 116 -12.45 1.00 -2.66
N CYS A 117 -12.01 -0.22 -2.97
CA CYS A 117 -10.65 -0.53 -3.41
C CYS A 117 -10.50 -0.58 -4.93
N LEU A 118 -11.58 -0.40 -5.69
CA LEU A 118 -11.58 -0.42 -7.15
C LEU A 118 -11.28 0.97 -7.70
N ASP A 119 -10.53 1.04 -8.80
CA ASP A 119 -10.20 2.33 -9.40
C ASP A 119 -11.45 3.09 -9.88
N LEU A 120 -11.33 4.42 -9.89
CA LEU A 120 -12.41 5.34 -10.19
C LEU A 120 -12.94 5.13 -11.62
N ASP A 121 -14.24 5.33 -11.81
CA ASP A 121 -14.97 5.08 -13.07
C ASP A 121 -14.44 5.85 -14.28
N TYR A 122 -13.73 6.96 -14.06
CA TYR A 122 -13.15 7.79 -15.12
C TYR A 122 -11.71 7.40 -15.49
N SER A 123 -11.15 6.37 -14.88
CA SER A 123 -9.80 5.89 -15.16
C SER A 123 -9.80 4.80 -16.27
N PRO A 124 -8.69 4.59 -16.99
CA PRO A 124 -8.53 3.43 -17.89
C PRO A 124 -8.66 2.06 -17.18
N ASN A 125 -8.59 2.05 -15.85
CA ASN A 125 -8.63 0.86 -15.01
C ASN A 125 -9.89 0.80 -14.13
N ALA A 126 -10.93 1.56 -14.50
CA ALA A 126 -12.21 1.59 -13.80
C ALA A 126 -12.71 0.19 -13.42
N GLY A 127 -13.07 0.03 -12.14
CA GLY A 127 -13.59 -1.24 -11.62
C GLY A 127 -12.54 -2.34 -11.44
N LYS A 128 -11.25 -2.08 -11.68
CA LYS A 128 -10.16 -3.03 -11.39
C LYS A 128 -9.56 -2.75 -10.02
N PRO A 129 -9.13 -3.78 -9.27
CA PRO A 129 -8.38 -3.60 -8.04
C PRO A 129 -6.93 -3.24 -8.32
N PHE A 130 -6.28 -2.60 -7.36
CA PHE A 130 -4.87 -2.22 -7.47
C PHE A 130 -3.96 -3.44 -7.58
N TYR A 131 -4.19 -4.47 -6.76
CA TYR A 131 -3.40 -5.70 -6.74
C TYR A 131 -4.06 -6.77 -7.62
N LEU A 132 -3.82 -6.72 -8.94
CA LEU A 132 -4.50 -7.57 -9.92
C LEU A 132 -4.40 -9.08 -9.68
N ARG A 133 -3.28 -9.56 -9.14
CA ARG A 133 -3.08 -10.98 -8.80
C ARG A 133 -3.45 -11.29 -7.35
N GLY A 134 -3.74 -10.28 -6.53
CA GLY A 134 -4.10 -10.47 -5.14
C GLY A 134 -5.37 -11.31 -5.00
N ILE A 135 -5.40 -12.16 -3.98
CA ILE A 135 -6.57 -12.99 -3.68
C ILE A 135 -7.21 -12.47 -2.40
N ARG A 136 -8.48 -12.06 -2.51
CA ARG A 136 -9.29 -11.62 -1.38
C ARG A 136 -10.18 -12.76 -0.90
N LEU A 137 -10.14 -13.01 0.40
CA LEU A 137 -10.97 -13.99 1.09
C LEU A 137 -11.81 -13.30 2.15
N LYS A 138 -12.99 -13.85 2.44
CA LYS A 138 -13.91 -13.38 3.48
C LYS A 138 -14.16 -14.49 4.50
N HIS A 139 -14.27 -14.13 5.77
CA HIS A 139 -14.66 -15.08 6.81
C HIS A 139 -16.12 -15.51 6.61
N ARG A 140 -16.37 -16.83 6.60
CA ARG A 140 -17.66 -17.45 6.28
C ARG A 140 -18.80 -17.02 7.22
N ASP A 141 -18.47 -16.82 8.49
CA ASP A 141 -19.46 -16.49 9.53
C ASP A 141 -19.74 -14.98 9.66
N ILE A 142 -19.18 -14.13 8.78
CA ILE A 142 -19.40 -12.69 8.81
C ILE A 142 -20.49 -12.30 7.81
N PRO A 143 -21.64 -11.77 8.27
CA PRO A 143 -22.67 -11.20 7.41
C PRO A 143 -22.14 -10.04 6.55
N GLU A 144 -22.75 -9.79 5.40
CA GLU A 144 -22.37 -8.63 4.55
C GLU A 144 -22.67 -7.29 5.23
N ASP A 145 -23.72 -7.24 6.06
CA ASP A 145 -24.22 -6.06 6.75
C ASP A 145 -23.54 -5.78 8.09
N GLU A 146 -22.78 -6.75 8.63
CA GLU A 146 -22.10 -6.63 9.92
C GLU A 146 -20.60 -7.04 9.81
N PRO A 147 -19.77 -6.27 9.09
CA PRO A 147 -18.38 -6.65 8.81
C PRO A 147 -17.48 -6.72 10.05
N TYR A 148 -17.92 -6.17 11.18
CA TYR A 148 -17.18 -6.14 12.45
C TYR A 148 -17.67 -7.18 13.47
N LEU A 149 -18.62 -8.05 13.09
CA LEU A 149 -19.29 -8.97 14.03
C LEU A 149 -18.32 -9.92 14.75
N LEU A 150 -17.24 -10.32 14.09
CA LEU A 150 -16.25 -11.27 14.62
C LEU A 150 -14.94 -10.62 15.02
N GLU A 151 -14.91 -9.29 15.21
CA GLU A 151 -13.72 -8.67 15.80
C GLU A 151 -13.36 -9.40 17.10
N PRO A 152 -12.12 -9.89 17.21
CA PRO A 152 -10.89 -9.41 16.54
C PRO A 152 -10.49 -10.13 15.24
N LEU A 153 -11.20 -11.19 14.82
CA LEU A 153 -10.85 -11.97 13.64
C LEU A 153 -10.93 -11.09 12.39
N PRO A 154 -9.98 -11.20 11.46
CA PRO A 154 -10.00 -10.36 10.28
C PRO A 154 -11.17 -10.79 9.40
N ALA A 155 -12.07 -9.85 9.13
CA ALA A 155 -13.23 -10.15 8.32
C ALA A 155 -12.86 -10.53 6.89
N HIS A 156 -11.78 -9.91 6.41
CA HIS A 156 -11.21 -10.18 5.11
C HIS A 156 -9.70 -10.40 5.23
N ILE A 157 -9.20 -11.30 4.40
CA ILE A 157 -7.78 -11.52 4.19
C ILE A 157 -7.47 -11.13 2.76
N LEU A 158 -6.38 -10.40 2.58
CA LEU A 158 -5.82 -10.10 1.28
C LEU A 158 -4.44 -10.75 1.17
N LEU A 159 -4.36 -11.82 0.37
CA LEU A 159 -3.10 -12.46 -0.01
C LEU A 159 -2.48 -11.68 -1.17
N LEU A 160 -1.25 -11.23 -1.00
CA LEU A 160 -0.52 -10.43 -1.97
C LEU A 160 0.76 -11.13 -2.42
N PRO A 161 1.07 -11.13 -3.73
CA PRO A 161 2.38 -11.55 -4.21
C PRO A 161 3.49 -10.65 -3.63
N GLN A 162 4.56 -11.27 -3.12
CA GLN A 162 5.71 -10.54 -2.61
C GLN A 162 6.41 -9.66 -3.67
N SER A 163 6.34 -10.06 -4.95
CA SER A 163 6.97 -9.34 -6.05
C SER A 163 6.45 -7.91 -6.23
N TYR A 164 5.23 -7.61 -5.79
CA TYR A 164 4.67 -6.25 -5.80
C TYR A 164 5.44 -5.27 -4.93
N PHE A 165 6.23 -5.76 -3.98
CA PHE A 165 6.99 -4.96 -3.03
C PHE A 165 8.51 -5.20 -3.18
N GLY A 166 8.97 -5.96 -4.18
CA GLY A 166 10.38 -6.31 -4.37
C GLY A 166 11.00 -6.98 -3.14
N LEU A 167 10.20 -7.76 -2.42
CA LEU A 167 10.63 -8.50 -1.24
C LEU A 167 10.74 -9.99 -1.56
N ASP A 168 11.62 -10.65 -0.80
CA ASP A 168 11.65 -12.09 -0.68
C ASP A 168 11.33 -12.45 0.77
N VAL A 169 10.17 -13.06 1.01
CA VAL A 169 9.70 -13.46 2.35
C VAL A 169 10.60 -14.52 2.99
N GLN A 170 11.46 -15.19 2.23
CA GLN A 170 12.42 -16.15 2.75
C GLN A 170 13.68 -15.47 3.32
N SER A 171 13.96 -14.22 2.93
CA SER A 171 15.10 -13.42 3.41
C SER A 171 14.86 -12.89 4.82
N LYS A 172 14.90 -13.79 5.81
CA LYS A 172 14.50 -13.54 7.21
C LYS A 172 15.19 -12.34 7.85
N GLU A 173 16.42 -11.99 7.43
CA GLU A 173 17.16 -10.84 7.96
C GLU A 173 16.48 -9.49 7.70
N ARG A 174 15.57 -9.39 6.72
CA ARG A 174 14.81 -8.16 6.43
C ARG A 174 13.57 -7.99 7.31
N PHE A 175 13.24 -9.01 8.09
CA PHE A 175 12.02 -9.06 8.89
C PHE A 175 12.35 -9.16 10.38
N GLN A 176 11.34 -8.93 11.20
CA GLN A 176 11.42 -8.97 12.65
C GLN A 176 10.24 -9.77 13.22
N SER A 177 10.47 -10.41 14.37
CA SER A 177 9.39 -11.05 15.11
C SER A 177 8.50 -9.99 15.77
N ILE A 178 7.22 -10.26 15.86
CA ILE A 178 6.25 -9.46 16.64
C ILE A 178 6.21 -9.87 18.12
N VAL A 179 7.03 -10.84 18.54
CA VAL A 179 7.14 -11.30 19.93
C VAL A 179 8.42 -10.76 20.55
N PRO A 180 8.39 -10.10 21.73
CA PRO A 180 7.22 -9.56 22.45
C PRO A 180 6.59 -8.34 21.74
N PRO A 181 5.33 -7.94 22.05
CA PRO A 181 4.51 -8.30 23.23
C PRO A 181 3.52 -9.46 23.04
N PHE A 182 3.48 -10.10 21.87
CA PHE A 182 2.54 -11.17 21.58
C PHE A 182 2.94 -12.51 22.23
N ASP A 183 1.99 -13.45 22.30
CA ASP A 183 2.24 -14.80 22.81
C ASP A 183 3.31 -15.53 21.99
N VAL A 184 4.10 -16.37 22.65
CA VAL A 184 5.19 -17.17 22.05
C VAL A 184 4.70 -18.09 20.93
N SER A 185 3.42 -18.46 20.90
CA SER A 185 2.79 -19.17 19.79
C SER A 185 2.92 -18.44 18.45
N ASN A 186 3.24 -17.13 18.47
CA ASN A 186 3.38 -16.26 17.30
C ASN A 186 4.86 -15.99 16.96
N VAL A 187 5.81 -16.71 17.57
CA VAL A 187 7.26 -16.46 17.40
C VAL A 187 7.72 -16.52 15.95
N ASN A 188 7.09 -17.37 15.14
CA ASN A 188 7.40 -17.55 13.73
C ASN A 188 6.68 -16.56 12.80
N ILE A 189 5.79 -15.71 13.35
CA ILE A 189 5.16 -14.65 12.56
C ILE A 189 6.13 -13.47 12.49
N LEU A 190 6.45 -13.13 11.25
CA LEU A 190 7.37 -12.05 10.93
C LEU A 190 6.62 -10.88 10.28
N ALA A 191 7.11 -9.67 10.56
CA ALA A 191 6.68 -8.42 9.95
C ALA A 191 7.93 -7.69 9.40
N PRO A 192 7.79 -6.79 8.43
CA PRO A 192 8.94 -6.04 7.92
C PRO A 192 9.60 -5.21 9.03
N LYS A 193 10.93 -5.07 8.93
CA LYS A 193 11.64 -3.99 9.65
C LYS A 193 11.24 -2.64 9.05
N TYR A 194 11.43 -1.56 9.79
CA TYR A 194 11.01 -0.21 9.38
C TYR A 194 11.47 0.17 7.95
N HIS A 195 12.77 0.12 7.67
CA HIS A 195 13.30 0.45 6.34
C HIS A 195 12.83 -0.54 5.27
N THR A 196 12.71 -1.84 5.60
CA THR A 196 12.21 -2.86 4.67
C THR A 196 10.75 -2.58 4.29
N PHE A 197 9.94 -2.09 5.23
CA PHE A 197 8.54 -1.73 4.96
C PHE A 197 8.47 -0.53 4.02
N LEU A 198 9.21 0.55 4.34
CA LEU A 198 9.28 1.75 3.50
C LEU A 198 9.76 1.41 2.07
N GLU A 199 10.82 0.63 1.96
CA GLU A 199 11.35 0.20 0.66
C GLU A 199 10.32 -0.58 -0.15
N GLY A 200 9.60 -1.51 0.49
CA GLY A 200 8.58 -2.30 -0.20
C GLY A 200 7.42 -1.43 -0.70
N LEU A 201 6.96 -0.48 0.11
CA LEU A 201 5.92 0.46 -0.28
C LEU A 201 6.38 1.34 -1.46
N ILE A 202 7.60 1.87 -1.41
CA ILE A 202 8.16 2.70 -2.48
C ILE A 202 8.40 1.88 -3.75
N GLU A 203 8.86 0.64 -3.63
CA GLU A 203 9.00 -0.28 -4.77
C GLU A 203 7.65 -0.48 -5.48
N CYS A 204 6.57 -0.63 -4.71
CA CYS A 204 5.22 -0.74 -5.26
C CYS A 204 4.77 0.55 -5.98
N LEU A 205 5.16 1.73 -5.51
CA LEU A 205 4.89 2.99 -6.24
C LEU A 205 5.71 3.11 -7.52
N PHE A 206 6.94 2.61 -7.51
CA PHE A 206 7.81 2.64 -8.68
C PHE A 206 7.30 1.66 -9.74
N ASN A 207 6.97 0.44 -9.33
CA ASN A 207 6.59 -0.66 -10.19
C ASN A 207 5.17 -1.13 -9.82
N PRO A 208 4.15 -0.27 -10.00
CA PRO A 208 2.80 -0.60 -9.55
C PRO A 208 2.24 -1.77 -10.36
N PRO A 209 1.43 -2.65 -9.74
CA PRO A 209 0.83 -3.77 -10.45
C PRO A 209 -0.04 -3.33 -11.63
N ILE A 210 -0.62 -2.14 -11.53
CA ILE A 210 -1.42 -1.49 -12.56
C ILE A 210 -1.25 0.04 -12.47
N THR A 211 -1.21 0.74 -13.62
CA THR A 211 -1.10 2.19 -13.66
C THR A 211 -1.97 2.79 -14.77
N PRO A 212 -2.61 3.96 -14.55
CA PRO A 212 -2.77 4.65 -13.26
C PRO A 212 -3.74 3.90 -12.33
N HIS A 213 -3.63 4.08 -11.01
CA HIS A 213 -4.65 3.60 -10.06
C HIS A 213 -4.68 4.44 -8.79
N ALA A 214 -5.54 5.47 -8.75
CA ALA A 214 -5.47 6.54 -7.77
C ALA A 214 -5.65 6.05 -6.31
N ILE A 215 -6.62 5.16 -6.08
CA ILE A 215 -6.94 4.69 -4.71
C ILE A 215 -5.78 3.89 -4.11
N GLY A 216 -5.24 2.94 -4.87
CA GLY A 216 -4.07 2.15 -4.48
C GLY A 216 -2.82 3.01 -4.22
N GLU A 217 -2.55 3.99 -5.10
CA GLU A 217 -1.45 4.94 -4.91
C GLU A 217 -1.61 5.75 -3.62
N VAL A 218 -2.81 6.29 -3.35
CA VAL A 218 -3.11 7.05 -2.11
C VAL A 218 -2.95 6.17 -0.86
N SER A 219 -3.38 4.92 -0.93
CA SER A 219 -3.24 3.94 0.17
C SER A 219 -1.77 3.73 0.53
N ILE A 220 -0.90 3.50 -0.46
CA ILE A 220 0.54 3.32 -0.22
C ILE A 220 1.20 4.62 0.29
N ILE A 221 0.86 5.77 -0.28
CA ILE A 221 1.40 7.07 0.15
C ILE A 221 1.03 7.35 1.61
N THR A 222 -0.20 7.02 2.01
CA THR A 222 -0.67 7.14 3.40
C THR A 222 0.15 6.26 4.34
N ASP A 223 0.40 4.99 3.98
CA ASP A 223 1.21 4.07 4.79
C ASP A 223 2.67 4.58 4.93
N ILE A 224 3.25 5.15 3.87
CA ILE A 224 4.57 5.79 3.92
C ILE A 224 4.56 7.00 4.87
N GLY A 225 3.55 7.87 4.77
CA GLY A 225 3.40 9.04 5.64
C GLY A 225 3.32 8.65 7.11
N ASN A 226 2.45 7.69 7.44
CA ASN A 226 2.31 7.16 8.79
C ASN A 226 3.63 6.61 9.35
N LEU A 227 4.41 5.88 8.54
CA LEU A 227 5.74 5.39 8.96
C LEU A 227 6.71 6.54 9.24
N ILE A 228 6.74 7.58 8.40
CA ILE A 228 7.61 8.74 8.62
C ILE A 228 7.21 9.47 9.90
N GLU A 229 5.93 9.81 10.04
CA GLU A 229 5.38 10.56 11.18
C GLU A 229 5.52 9.79 12.50
N SER A 230 5.60 8.45 12.46
CA SER A 230 5.88 7.65 13.66
C SER A 230 7.30 7.81 14.22
N ARG A 231 8.26 8.32 13.43
CA ARG A 231 9.66 8.52 13.83
C ARG A 231 10.11 9.97 13.83
N VAL A 232 9.44 10.81 13.06
CA VAL A 232 9.79 12.23 12.92
C VAL A 232 8.71 13.06 13.60
N GLU A 233 9.08 13.70 14.70
CA GLU A 233 8.22 14.67 15.36
C GLU A 233 8.20 15.96 14.53
N TYR A 234 7.12 16.16 13.78
CA TYR A 234 6.88 17.43 13.13
C TYR A 234 6.22 18.40 14.12
N PRO A 235 6.59 19.69 14.11
CA PRO A 235 5.80 20.71 14.79
C PRO A 235 4.37 20.71 14.23
N ASP A 236 3.40 21.14 15.05
CA ASP A 236 1.95 21.14 14.73
C ASP A 236 1.66 21.40 13.25
N ASP A 237 0.70 20.68 12.66
CA ASP A 237 0.36 20.71 11.23
C ASP A 237 0.13 22.12 10.64
N ASP A 238 -0.22 23.07 11.50
CA ASP A 238 -0.43 24.49 11.15
C ASP A 238 0.88 25.27 10.94
N LEU A 239 2.03 24.70 11.29
CA LEU A 239 3.34 25.31 11.13
C LEU A 239 4.05 24.77 9.88
N PRO A 240 4.67 25.65 9.07
CA PRO A 240 5.42 25.20 7.91
C PRO A 240 6.60 24.32 8.36
N ARG A 241 6.75 23.16 7.71
CA ARG A 241 7.89 22.27 7.98
C ARG A 241 9.21 23.02 7.73
N PRO A 242 10.24 22.77 8.56
CA PRO A 242 11.56 23.39 8.35
C PRO A 242 12.11 23.11 6.94
N ALA A 243 12.76 24.10 6.33
CA ALA A 243 13.40 23.93 5.03
C ALA A 243 14.60 22.97 5.09
N GLU A 244 15.24 22.87 6.26
CA GLU A 244 16.35 21.97 6.51
C GLU A 244 15.83 20.57 6.86
N ILE A 245 16.62 19.55 6.52
CA ILE A 245 16.34 18.14 6.83
C ILE A 245 16.55 17.93 8.32
N LEU A 246 15.58 17.30 8.98
CA LEU A 246 15.68 16.96 10.39
C LEU A 246 16.69 15.82 10.64
N PRO A 247 17.33 15.74 11.81
CA PRO A 247 18.24 14.64 12.15
C PRO A 247 17.61 13.25 11.93
N GLU A 248 16.34 13.09 12.31
CA GLU A 248 15.57 11.85 12.19
C GLU A 248 15.31 11.50 10.71
N GLU A 249 15.00 12.49 9.88
CA GLU A 249 14.83 12.32 8.43
C GLU A 249 16.15 11.88 7.78
N LYS A 250 17.27 12.48 8.20
CA LYS A 250 18.60 12.09 7.74
C LYS A 250 18.92 10.65 8.14
N GLN A 251 18.61 10.26 9.38
CA GLN A 251 18.78 8.89 9.84
C GLN A 251 17.96 7.91 9.01
N ILE A 252 16.70 8.22 8.71
CA ILE A 252 15.85 7.38 7.84
C ILE A 252 16.53 7.19 6.47
N LEU A 253 17.04 8.25 5.84
CA LEU A 253 17.74 8.16 4.55
C LEU A 253 19.00 7.28 4.61
N GLU A 254 19.74 7.32 5.72
CA GLU A 254 20.95 6.50 5.94
C GLU A 254 20.63 5.01 6.17
N GLU A 255 19.46 4.69 6.74
CA GLU A 255 19.02 3.31 6.98
C GLU A 255 18.50 2.61 5.71
N LEU A 256 18.07 3.37 4.69
CA LEU A 256 17.57 2.83 3.43
C LEU A 256 18.69 2.20 2.58
N GLN A 257 18.42 1.01 2.07
CA GLN A 257 19.34 0.19 1.28
C GLN A 257 19.13 0.35 -0.23
N THR A 258 17.91 0.66 -0.69
CA THR A 258 17.63 0.87 -2.11
C THR A 258 17.84 2.32 -2.56
N GLU A 259 18.32 2.50 -3.79
CA GLU A 259 18.55 3.82 -4.37
C GLU A 259 17.22 4.55 -4.62
N GLU A 260 16.22 3.82 -5.11
CA GLU A 260 14.87 4.33 -5.38
C GLU A 260 14.21 4.89 -4.12
N ALA A 261 14.29 4.16 -3.00
CA ALA A 261 13.72 4.64 -1.74
C ALA A 261 14.46 5.88 -1.22
N ARG A 262 15.80 5.89 -1.28
CA ARG A 262 16.60 7.07 -0.88
C ARG A 262 16.27 8.28 -1.73
N TRP A 263 16.13 8.11 -3.05
CA TRP A 263 15.75 9.20 -3.93
C TRP A 263 14.33 9.69 -3.62
N TYR A 264 13.37 8.78 -3.46
CA TYR A 264 11.96 9.13 -3.21
C TYR A 264 11.80 9.89 -1.89
N LEU A 265 12.34 9.37 -0.79
CA LEU A 265 12.29 10.07 0.51
C LEU A 265 13.18 11.32 0.52
N GLY A 266 14.29 11.32 -0.21
CA GLY A 266 15.12 12.51 -0.37
C GLY A 266 14.34 13.66 -1.00
N MET A 267 13.56 13.39 -2.05
CA MET A 267 12.65 14.36 -2.66
C MET A 267 11.59 14.82 -1.66
N TRP A 268 10.96 13.88 -0.95
CA TRP A 268 9.94 14.20 0.05
C TRP A 268 10.47 15.12 1.16
N PHE A 269 11.65 14.83 1.69
CA PHE A 269 12.26 15.60 2.78
C PHE A 269 12.85 16.92 2.30
N HIS A 270 13.48 16.99 1.13
CA HIS A 270 14.11 18.23 0.65
C HIS A 270 13.11 19.20 0.02
N GLU A 271 12.18 18.68 -0.79
CA GLU A 271 11.23 19.53 -1.51
C GLU A 271 9.93 19.77 -0.72
N ARG A 272 9.76 19.11 0.44
CA ARG A 272 8.60 19.25 1.33
C ARG A 272 7.27 19.06 0.60
N ARG A 273 7.25 18.20 -0.41
CA ARG A 273 6.08 17.87 -1.23
C ARG A 273 6.02 16.38 -1.54
N GLY A 274 4.82 15.90 -1.85
CA GLY A 274 4.63 14.55 -2.38
C GLY A 274 5.33 14.35 -3.72
N VAL A 275 5.85 13.14 -3.92
CA VAL A 275 6.47 12.70 -5.17
C VAL A 275 5.38 12.09 -6.06
N GLY A 276 5.10 12.73 -7.20
CA GLY A 276 4.06 12.28 -8.12
C GLY A 276 4.58 11.30 -9.18
N HIS A 277 3.65 10.70 -9.93
CA HIS A 277 3.96 9.78 -11.04
C HIS A 277 4.91 10.38 -12.08
N LYS A 278 4.80 11.69 -12.33
CA LYS A 278 5.68 12.40 -13.26
C LYS A 278 7.13 12.41 -12.76
N ASP A 279 7.33 12.67 -11.46
CA ASP A 279 8.67 12.69 -10.85
C ASP A 279 9.32 11.30 -10.97
N ILE A 280 8.58 10.23 -10.65
CA ILE A 280 9.05 8.84 -10.77
C ILE A 280 9.41 8.49 -12.22
N LYS A 281 8.57 8.88 -13.19
CA LYS A 281 8.86 8.68 -14.62
C LYS A 281 10.13 9.40 -15.07
N ASP A 282 10.31 10.63 -14.63
CA ASP A 282 11.50 11.42 -14.98
C ASP A 282 12.76 10.86 -14.32
N TYR A 283 12.68 10.40 -13.07
CA TYR A 283 13.78 9.67 -12.42
C TYR A 283 14.16 8.41 -13.19
N LYS A 284 13.19 7.55 -13.50
CA LYS A 284 13.43 6.31 -14.26
C LYS A 284 14.08 6.60 -15.61
N ARG A 285 13.62 7.63 -16.32
CA ARG A 285 14.23 8.06 -17.60
C ARG A 285 15.70 8.44 -17.43
N ARG A 286 16.02 9.27 -16.43
CA ARG A 286 17.40 9.71 -16.15
C ARG A 286 18.30 8.53 -15.76
N LYS A 287 17.80 7.63 -14.90
CA LYS A 287 18.53 6.43 -14.47
C LYS A 287 18.88 5.52 -15.66
N THR A 288 17.91 5.25 -16.52
CA THR A 288 18.14 4.50 -17.76
C THR A 288 19.16 5.21 -18.64
N SER A 289 19.01 6.50 -18.90
CA SER A 289 19.98 7.25 -19.72
C SER A 289 21.39 7.22 -19.14
N ALA A 290 21.57 7.36 -17.82
CA ALA A 290 22.87 7.29 -17.17
C ALA A 290 23.53 5.91 -17.29
N MET A 291 22.74 4.82 -17.25
CA MET A 291 23.24 3.45 -17.44
C MET A 291 23.73 3.16 -18.87
N TYR A 292 23.25 3.89 -19.89
CA TYR A 292 23.65 3.71 -21.29
C TYR A 292 24.89 4.55 -21.72
N VAL A 293 25.35 5.49 -20.89
CA VAL A 293 26.53 6.34 -21.17
C VAL A 293 27.91 5.62 -21.09
N PRO A 294 28.11 4.42 -20.50
CA PRO A 294 29.45 3.80 -20.48
C PRO A 294 29.93 3.20 -21.82
N TYR A 295 29.06 2.96 -22.81
CA TYR A 295 29.45 2.21 -24.02
C TYR A 295 29.91 3.06 -25.22
N LEU A 296 29.68 4.39 -25.20
CA LEU A 296 30.10 5.26 -26.30
C LEU A 296 31.53 5.84 -26.15
N TYR A 297 32.17 5.66 -24.99
CA TYR A 297 33.55 6.12 -24.76
C TYR A 297 34.61 5.00 -24.81
N LEU A 298 34.22 3.75 -25.09
CA LEU A 298 35.14 2.60 -25.22
C LEU A 298 35.38 2.13 -26.66
N VAL A 299 34.80 2.77 -27.68
CA VAL A 299 35.30 2.66 -29.05
C VAL A 299 36.29 3.79 -29.25
N GLY A 300 37.47 3.61 -28.68
CA GLY A 300 38.59 4.52 -28.82
C GLY A 300 38.88 4.76 -30.29
N PHE A 301 38.69 6.01 -30.72
CA PHE A 301 39.59 6.59 -31.72
C PHE A 301 41.01 6.33 -31.20
N SER A 302 41.77 5.51 -31.94
CA SER A 302 43.21 5.44 -31.82
C SER A 302 43.77 6.42 -32.86
N PRO A 303 44.17 7.65 -32.48
CA PRO A 303 45.01 8.47 -33.33
C PRO A 303 46.44 8.05 -33.04
N ASN A 304 47.07 7.27 -33.93
CA ASN A 304 48.53 7.20 -34.03
C ASN A 304 48.92 6.51 -35.36
N THR A 305 49.37 7.33 -36.32
CA THR A 305 50.79 7.45 -36.75
C THR A 305 51.26 6.29 -37.64
N PHE A 306 51.25 6.49 -38.96
CA PHE A 306 52.43 6.81 -39.79
C PHE A 306 51.98 7.31 -41.16
#